data_AF-F1SQK7-F1
#
_entry.id   AF-F1SQK7-F1
#
_cell.length_a   1.000
_cell.length_b   1.000
_cell.length_c   1.000
_cell.angle_alpha   90.00
_cell.angle_beta   90.00
_cell.angle_gamma   90.00
#
_symmetry.space_group_name_H-M   'P 1'
#
loop_
_entity.id
_entity.type
_entity.pdbx_description
1 polymer ?
#
loop_
_entity_poly.entity_id
_entity_poly.type
_entity_poly.pdbx_seq_one_letter_code
_entity_poly.pdbx_strand_id
1 'polypeptide(L)'
;MKHIENNSSKIQLQIDEIKQLRAEYDAKEVQSCTFCKDPSKPIPGMTLQESVNLDALTKYLKHLEDKYAEVEQLISKKYVPAQRKADLEEEMIVVLERRDLAENLNKELQFRHQGLQIISQALTLWIKSDMSRSFQDIVEQIRKTKDFHDEQGIVEEILEDDPGKAKEAELLLYYVERFNELISLGEYEKAVYFAVNSPRRILQNIGTMNKFKAVGKIRGKPFPLLLFFEAIFSISHAFRHPVDAELTLEGIKCGLSEKRLDLVINWVTQERLTFSEEAGDVIFDYGEQDTYNKSKCLALAQIIYSECGLHKKALLCLCKQGQIHGAMEYIQQFKDFTSDDLMQLIKLCPHIELIQCLTKEWNGKPPSLSFGLALLYLFSVDMKKVGIKLLQEINKGGKDAIEHLMINDPFCSLEKWQEVANICLQNGFDKLSNDIMSVLRSQAGVTEISEEDDTVNLMQHVFW
;
A
#
# COMPACT_ATOMS: atom_id res chain seq x y z
N MET A 1 44.83 11.93 23.08
CA MET A 1 44.73 13.37 23.44
C MET A 1 45.88 14.20 22.89
N LYS A 2 47.15 13.96 23.25
CA LYS A 2 48.31 14.77 22.79
C LYS A 2 48.42 14.99 21.26
N HIS A 3 48.08 13.99 20.44
CA HIS A 3 48.11 14.15 18.97
C HIS A 3 47.01 15.08 18.44
N ILE A 4 45.83 15.08 19.06
CA ILE A 4 44.72 15.96 18.68
C ILE A 4 45.06 17.40 19.07
N GLU A 5 45.59 17.59 20.28
CA GLU A 5 46.04 18.89 20.79
C GLU A 5 47.15 19.51 19.91
N ASN A 6 48.09 18.68 19.46
CA ASN A 6 49.18 19.13 18.59
C ASN A 6 48.68 19.48 17.18
N ASN A 7 47.71 18.71 16.65
CA ASN A 7 47.08 19.02 15.37
C ASN A 7 46.24 20.30 15.45
N SER A 8 45.46 20.48 16.52
CA SER A 8 44.69 21.71 16.77
C SER A 8 45.60 22.94 16.87
N SER A 9 46.73 22.80 17.56
CA SER A 9 47.73 23.89 17.67
C SER A 9 48.36 24.24 16.32
N LYS A 10 48.63 23.23 15.50
CA LYS A 10 49.19 23.43 14.15
C LYS A 10 48.19 24.10 13.20
N ILE A 11 46.91 23.74 13.29
CA ILE A 11 45.84 24.37 12.52
C ILE A 11 45.68 25.83 12.95
N GLN A 12 45.72 26.12 14.25
CA GLN A 12 45.60 27.48 14.76
C GLN A 12 46.73 28.39 14.24
N LEU A 13 47.97 27.89 14.23
CA LEU A 13 49.12 28.61 13.67
C LEU A 13 48.92 28.96 12.18
N GLN A 14 48.41 28.02 11.39
CA GLN A 14 48.14 28.25 9.96
C GLN A 14 47.03 29.28 9.73
N ILE A 15 46.00 29.29 10.58
CA ILE A 15 44.92 30.29 10.51
C ILE A 15 45.47 31.69 10.78
N ASP A 16 46.34 31.83 11.77
CA ASP A 16 46.92 33.13 12.14
C ASP A 16 47.88 33.65 11.07
N GLU A 17 48.66 32.77 10.44
CA GLU A 17 49.54 33.10 9.31
C GLU A 17 48.73 33.60 8.09
N ILE A 18 47.60 32.97 7.79
CA ILE A 18 46.69 33.39 6.70
C ILE A 18 46.04 34.75 7.01
N LYS A 19 45.69 35.02 8.27
CA LYS A 19 45.13 36.33 8.69
C LYS A 19 46.16 37.45 8.52
N GLN A 20 47.41 37.18 8.86
CA GLN A 20 48.50 38.15 8.73
C GLN A 20 48.79 38.48 7.26
N LEU A 21 48.82 37.46 6.39
CA LEU A 21 48.97 37.65 4.94
C LEU A 21 47.82 38.46 4.33
N ARG A 22 46.57 38.28 4.80
CA ARG A 22 45.44 39.11 4.38
C ARG A 22 45.58 40.57 4.83
N ALA A 23 45.96 40.80 6.07
CA ALA A 23 46.18 42.16 6.57
C ALA A 23 47.28 42.90 5.80
N GLU A 24 48.35 42.20 5.40
CA GLU A 24 49.40 42.76 4.55
C GLU A 24 48.94 43.04 3.11
N TYR A 25 48.05 42.21 2.57
CA TYR A 25 47.44 42.42 1.26
C TYR A 25 46.52 43.65 1.26
N ASP A 26 45.65 43.76 2.26
CA ASP A 26 44.72 44.88 2.42
C ASP A 26 45.47 46.21 2.64
N ALA A 27 46.60 46.19 3.39
CA ALA A 27 47.44 47.37 3.57
C ALA A 27 48.16 47.83 2.28
N LYS A 28 48.50 46.90 1.37
CA LYS A 28 49.10 47.21 0.07
C LYS A 28 48.09 47.78 -0.93
N GLU A 29 46.83 47.36 -0.87
CA GLU A 29 45.76 47.91 -1.71
C GLU A 29 45.50 49.40 -1.43
N VAL A 30 45.51 49.81 -0.15
CA VAL A 30 45.27 51.21 0.26
C VAL A 30 46.32 52.20 -0.27
N GLN A 31 47.56 51.76 -0.51
CA GLN A 31 48.64 52.62 -1.03
C GLN A 31 48.53 52.92 -2.54
N SER A 32 47.71 52.20 -3.30
CA SER A 32 47.74 52.19 -4.77
C SER A 32 46.83 53.22 -5.47
N CYS A 33 46.15 54.12 -4.75
CA CYS A 33 45.24 55.10 -5.35
C CYS A 33 45.57 56.55 -4.98
N THR A 34 46.74 57.03 -5.40
CA THR A 34 46.96 58.48 -5.62
C THR A 34 46.93 58.76 -7.11
N PHE A 35 45.73 58.95 -7.67
CA PHE A 35 45.56 59.39 -9.05
C PHE A 35 46.04 60.85 -9.20
N CYS A 36 47.29 61.04 -9.61
CA CYS A 36 47.75 62.33 -10.12
C CYS A 36 47.17 62.52 -11.54
N LYS A 37 46.13 63.35 -11.66
CA LYS A 37 45.51 63.70 -12.95
C LYS A 37 46.41 64.69 -13.69
N ASP A 38 47.35 64.17 -14.47
CA ASP A 38 48.09 64.95 -15.44
C ASP A 38 47.21 65.19 -16.68
N PRO A 39 46.77 66.44 -16.95
CA PRO A 39 45.83 66.75 -18.04
C PRO A 39 46.44 66.57 -19.44
N SER A 40 47.75 66.31 -19.53
CA SER A 40 48.46 66.12 -20.81
C SER A 40 48.36 64.69 -21.37
N LYS A 41 47.86 63.73 -20.58
CA LYS A 41 47.77 62.32 -20.99
C LYS A 41 46.40 62.03 -21.62
N PRO A 42 46.34 61.25 -22.72
CA PRO A 42 45.08 60.86 -23.32
C PRO A 42 44.26 60.05 -22.31
N ILE A 43 42.93 60.19 -22.38
CA ILE A 43 42.01 59.43 -21.54
C ILE A 43 42.30 57.93 -21.75
N PRO A 44 42.52 57.14 -20.68
CA PRO A 44 42.86 55.73 -20.80
C PRO A 44 41.86 54.98 -21.69
N GLY A 45 42.33 54.38 -22.80
CA GLY A 45 41.47 53.67 -23.74
C GLY A 45 40.88 54.50 -24.88
N MET A 46 41.25 55.78 -25.01
CA MET A 46 40.96 56.61 -26.18
C MET A 46 42.25 57.03 -26.90
N THR A 47 42.16 57.25 -28.21
CA THR A 47 43.25 57.87 -28.98
C THR A 47 43.23 59.40 -28.83
N LEU A 48 44.36 60.07 -29.11
CA LEU A 48 44.46 61.53 -29.03
C LEU A 48 43.42 62.25 -29.91
N GLN A 49 43.10 61.72 -31.10
CA GLN A 49 42.10 62.31 -32.00
C GLN A 49 40.66 62.16 -31.47
N GLU A 50 40.36 61.04 -30.81
CA GLU A 50 39.05 60.82 -30.20
C GLU A 50 38.87 61.65 -28.93
N SER A 51 39.95 61.93 -28.19
CA SER A 51 39.90 62.75 -26.97
C SER A 51 39.61 64.25 -27.20
N VAL A 52 39.66 64.70 -28.46
CA VAL A 52 39.28 66.07 -28.87
C VAL A 52 37.96 66.09 -29.67
N ASN A 53 37.37 64.91 -29.95
CA ASN A 53 36.09 64.81 -30.63
C ASN A 53 34.96 64.68 -29.62
N LEU A 54 34.03 65.63 -29.65
CA LEU A 54 32.91 65.74 -28.72
C LEU A 54 31.98 64.51 -28.77
N ASP A 55 31.66 64.02 -29.96
CA ASP A 55 30.79 62.83 -30.13
C ASP A 55 31.46 61.55 -29.61
N ALA A 56 32.77 61.41 -29.82
CA ALA A 56 33.55 60.29 -29.33
C ALA A 56 33.65 60.29 -27.79
N LEU A 57 33.84 61.48 -27.19
CA LEU A 57 33.83 61.66 -25.73
C LEU A 57 32.46 61.35 -25.13
N THR A 58 31.37 61.82 -25.72
CA THR A 58 30.02 61.54 -25.22
C THR A 58 29.70 60.05 -25.29
N LYS A 59 30.09 59.38 -26.38
CA LYS A 59 29.92 57.93 -26.52
C LYS A 59 30.77 57.15 -25.50
N TYR A 60 31.99 57.60 -25.25
CA TYR A 60 32.88 56.97 -24.28
C TYR A 60 32.42 57.18 -22.83
N LEU A 61 31.93 58.37 -22.50
CA LEU A 61 31.31 58.67 -21.20
C LEU A 61 30.10 57.77 -20.95
N LYS A 62 29.20 57.63 -21.92
CA LYS A 62 28.04 56.73 -21.82
C LYS A 62 28.47 55.28 -21.59
N HIS A 63 29.49 54.80 -22.32
CA HIS A 63 30.03 53.46 -22.11
C HIS A 63 30.66 53.28 -20.71
N LEU A 64 31.31 54.30 -20.15
CA LEU A 64 31.83 54.24 -18.78
C LEU A 64 30.70 54.23 -17.74
N GLU A 65 29.64 55.01 -17.95
CA GLU A 65 28.44 55.00 -17.10
C GLU A 65 27.75 53.63 -17.13
N ASP A 66 27.58 53.05 -18.32
CA ASP A 66 27.01 51.71 -18.49
C ASP A 66 27.87 50.65 -17.79
N LYS A 67 29.20 50.70 -17.93
CA LYS A 67 30.12 49.79 -17.22
C LYS A 67 30.10 49.98 -15.72
N TYR A 68 30.03 51.23 -15.25
CA TYR A 68 29.95 51.51 -13.82
C TYR A 68 28.66 50.92 -13.22
N ALA A 69 27.52 51.13 -13.89
CA ALA A 69 26.24 50.56 -13.48
C ALA A 69 26.26 49.01 -13.49
N GLU A 70 26.89 48.40 -14.50
CA GLU A 70 27.07 46.95 -14.56
C GLU A 70 27.92 46.42 -13.40
N VAL A 71 29.04 47.09 -13.09
CA VAL A 71 29.91 46.74 -11.97
C VAL A 71 29.21 46.93 -10.63
N GLU A 72 28.46 48.02 -10.44
CA GLU A 72 27.69 48.29 -9.21
C GLU A 72 26.60 47.24 -9.00
N GLN A 73 25.88 46.84 -10.05
CA GLN A 73 24.93 45.73 -9.99
C GLN A 73 25.61 44.39 -9.69
N LEU A 74 26.79 44.13 -10.26
CA LEU A 74 27.56 42.91 -9.98
C LEU A 74 28.06 42.88 -8.54
N ILE A 75 28.54 44.00 -8.00
CA ILE A 75 28.95 44.13 -6.59
C ILE A 75 27.76 43.86 -5.68
N SER A 76 26.61 44.50 -5.94
CA SER A 76 25.39 44.32 -5.16
C SER A 76 24.84 42.89 -5.20
N LYS A 77 24.98 42.17 -6.33
CA LYS A 77 24.48 40.79 -6.48
C LYS A 77 25.44 39.72 -5.95
N LYS A 78 26.76 39.93 -6.06
CA LYS A 78 27.76 38.89 -5.78
C LYS A 78 28.50 39.07 -4.45
N TYR A 79 28.47 40.26 -3.87
CA TYR A 79 29.25 40.56 -2.68
C TYR A 79 28.35 41.08 -1.55
N VAL A 80 28.55 40.51 -0.36
CA VAL A 80 27.94 40.99 0.88
C VAL A 80 29.00 41.84 1.60
N PRO A 81 28.65 43.05 2.09
CA PRO A 81 29.58 43.86 2.86
C PRO A 81 30.13 43.06 4.05
N ALA A 82 31.44 43.15 4.28
CA ALA A 82 32.11 42.38 5.34
C ALA A 82 31.47 42.61 6.73
N GLN A 83 30.98 43.82 6.98
CA GLN A 83 30.26 44.15 8.21
C GLN A 83 28.95 43.39 8.36
N ARG A 84 28.15 43.28 7.29
CA ARG A 84 26.89 42.53 7.32
C ARG A 84 27.11 41.03 7.52
N LYS A 85 28.23 40.50 7.00
CA LYS A 85 28.63 39.12 7.25
C LYS A 85 29.02 38.91 8.72
N ALA A 86 29.79 39.82 9.31
CA ALA A 86 30.18 39.76 10.72
C ALA A 86 28.95 39.83 11.65
N ASP A 87 27.99 40.72 11.36
CA ASP A 87 26.74 40.82 12.13
C ASP A 87 25.95 39.50 12.09
N LEU A 88 25.86 38.85 10.92
CA LEU A 88 25.15 37.57 10.76
C LEU A 88 25.89 36.41 11.45
N GLU A 89 27.22 36.42 11.48
CA GLU A 89 28.02 35.44 12.22
C GLU A 89 27.80 35.56 13.73
N GLU A 90 27.71 36.79 14.25
CA GLU A 90 27.40 37.05 15.65
C GLU A 90 25.96 36.64 16.00
N GLU A 91 24.96 36.99 15.17
CA GLU A 91 23.57 36.52 15.32
C GLU A 91 23.50 34.97 15.32
N MET A 92 24.25 34.32 14.43
CA MET A 92 24.29 32.86 14.35
C MET A 92 24.86 32.24 15.64
N ILE A 93 25.94 32.78 16.19
CA ILE A 93 26.54 32.30 17.44
C ILE A 93 25.53 32.41 18.59
N VAL A 94 24.87 33.57 18.74
CA VAL A 94 23.88 33.79 19.81
C VAL A 94 22.69 32.81 19.70
N VAL A 95 22.22 32.54 18.49
CA VAL A 95 21.13 31.58 18.25
C VAL A 95 21.56 30.15 18.60
N LEU A 96 22.79 29.75 18.24
CA LEU A 96 23.33 28.44 18.57
C LEU A 96 23.48 28.24 20.08
N GLU A 97 24.00 29.24 20.80
CA GLU A 97 24.11 29.18 22.26
C GLU A 97 22.73 29.06 22.92
N ARG A 98 21.73 29.82 22.43
CA ARG A 98 20.36 29.73 22.94
C ARG A 98 19.75 28.35 22.71
N ARG A 99 20.00 27.74 21.55
CA ARG A 99 19.57 26.37 21.25
C ARG A 99 20.22 25.39 22.23
N ASP A 100 21.52 25.47 22.43
CA ASP A 100 22.25 24.52 23.27
C ASP A 100 21.82 24.61 24.75
N LEU A 101 21.56 25.83 25.24
CA LEU A 101 20.97 26.04 26.56
C LEU A 101 19.57 25.43 26.68
N ALA A 102 18.72 25.60 25.66
CA ALA A 102 17.38 25.02 25.65
C ALA A 102 17.42 23.49 25.59
N GLU A 103 18.33 22.90 24.80
CA GLU A 103 18.53 21.45 24.74
C GLU A 103 18.97 20.87 26.09
N ASN A 104 19.90 21.54 26.77
CA ASN A 104 20.36 21.11 28.09
C ASN A 104 19.24 21.20 29.14
N LEU A 105 18.44 22.28 29.12
CA LEU A 105 17.27 22.40 29.99
C LEU A 105 16.25 21.28 29.72
N ASN A 106 16.00 20.97 28.45
CA ASN A 106 15.04 19.93 28.08
C ASN A 106 15.49 18.55 28.56
N LYS A 107 16.78 18.20 28.42
CA LYS A 107 17.35 16.95 28.95
C LYS A 107 17.14 16.83 30.46
N GLU A 108 17.40 17.91 31.20
CA GLU A 108 17.18 17.94 32.66
C GLU A 108 15.69 17.76 33.02
N LEU A 109 14.78 18.41 32.28
CA LEU A 109 13.34 18.26 32.49
C LEU A 109 12.86 16.84 32.18
N GLN A 110 13.37 16.22 31.12
CA GLN A 110 13.06 14.83 30.77
C GLN A 110 13.52 13.86 31.86
N PHE A 111 14.74 14.02 32.37
CA PHE A 111 15.25 13.20 33.47
C PHE A 111 14.36 13.28 34.71
N ARG A 112 13.91 14.50 35.06
CA ARG A 112 12.98 14.71 36.18
C ARG A 112 11.60 14.10 35.92
N HIS A 113 11.08 14.23 34.71
CA HIS A 113 9.80 13.68 34.31
C HIS A 113 9.79 12.15 34.41
N GLN A 114 10.83 11.49 33.90
CA GLN A 114 11.02 10.04 34.01
C GLN A 114 11.05 9.60 35.49
N GLY A 115 11.77 10.34 36.34
CA GLY A 115 11.79 10.09 37.78
C GLY A 115 10.39 10.18 38.41
N LEU A 116 9.63 11.21 38.07
CA LEU A 116 8.25 11.39 38.55
C LEU A 116 7.30 10.29 38.06
N GLN A 117 7.44 9.84 36.81
CA GLN A 117 6.65 8.72 36.28
C GLN A 117 6.93 7.42 37.05
N ILE A 118 8.20 7.11 37.33
CA ILE A 118 8.57 5.92 38.11
C ILE A 118 7.92 5.97 39.50
N ILE A 119 7.99 7.13 40.16
CA ILE A 119 7.39 7.33 41.49
C ILE A 119 5.85 7.19 41.43
N SER A 120 5.21 7.77 40.41
CA SER A 120 3.75 7.67 40.22
C SER A 120 3.29 6.23 39.97
N GLN A 121 4.01 5.48 39.14
CA GLN A 121 3.75 4.06 38.88
C GLN A 121 3.97 3.22 40.14
N ALA A 122 5.05 3.47 40.88
CA ALA A 122 5.32 2.81 42.15
C ALA A 122 4.20 3.07 43.17
N LEU A 123 3.71 4.31 43.24
CA LEU A 123 2.64 4.70 44.17
C LEU A 123 1.34 3.98 43.85
N THR A 124 1.00 3.90 42.56
CA THR A 124 -0.19 3.19 42.09
C THR A 124 -0.12 1.70 42.43
N LEU A 125 1.04 1.06 42.24
CA LEU A 125 1.24 -0.35 42.57
C LEU A 125 1.26 -0.60 44.07
N TRP A 126 1.86 0.30 44.84
CA TRP A 126 1.91 0.21 46.30
C TRP A 126 0.51 0.29 46.91
N ILE A 127 -0.31 1.26 46.49
CA ILE A 127 -1.71 1.39 46.90
C ILE A 127 -2.51 0.12 46.55
N LYS A 128 -2.34 -0.41 45.33
CA LYS A 128 -3.03 -1.64 44.90
C LYS A 128 -2.59 -2.89 45.65
N SER A 129 -1.37 -2.91 46.18
CA SER A 129 -0.84 -4.00 47.00
C SER A 129 -1.24 -3.92 48.47
N ASP A 130 -2.15 -3.01 48.83
CA ASP A 130 -2.59 -2.73 50.21
C ASP A 130 -1.42 -2.41 51.15
N MET A 131 -0.38 -1.77 50.60
CA MET A 131 0.87 -1.42 51.29
C MET A 131 1.64 -2.61 51.88
N SER A 132 1.38 -3.83 51.40
CA SER A 132 1.99 -5.07 51.93
C SER A 132 3.50 -5.18 51.71
N ARG A 133 4.07 -4.41 50.78
CA ARG A 133 5.51 -4.33 50.50
C ARG A 133 6.03 -2.92 50.78
N SER A 134 7.34 -2.80 51.04
CA SER A 134 7.98 -1.48 51.14
C SER A 134 7.89 -0.74 49.80
N PHE A 135 7.49 0.53 49.85
CA PHE A 135 7.45 1.41 48.68
C PHE A 135 8.82 1.49 47.98
N GLN A 136 9.91 1.48 48.76
CA GLN A 136 11.27 1.52 48.25
C GLN A 136 11.61 0.29 47.40
N ASP A 137 11.18 -0.90 47.83
CA ASP A 137 11.42 -2.15 47.09
C ASP A 137 10.66 -2.16 45.77
N ILE A 138 9.44 -1.58 45.73
CA ILE A 138 8.64 -1.44 44.51
C ILE A 138 9.31 -0.46 43.53
N VAL A 139 9.78 0.70 44.01
CA VAL A 139 10.52 1.66 43.18
C VAL A 139 11.78 1.01 42.60
N GLU A 140 12.52 0.25 43.40
CA GLU A 140 13.75 -0.39 42.96
C GLU A 140 13.50 -1.56 42.00
N GLN A 141 12.40 -2.28 42.18
CA GLN A 141 11.94 -3.29 41.23
C GLN A 141 11.58 -2.66 39.88
N ILE A 142 10.88 -1.52 39.87
CA ILE A 142 10.50 -0.79 38.65
C ILE A 142 11.74 -0.23 37.94
N ARG A 143 12.70 0.31 38.69
CA ARG A 143 13.99 0.75 38.12
C ARG A 143 14.75 -0.41 37.49
N LYS A 144 14.86 -1.54 38.19
CA LYS A 144 15.52 -2.75 37.66
C LYS A 144 14.81 -3.35 36.45
N THR A 145 13.48 -3.22 36.35
CA THR A 145 12.73 -3.66 35.14
C THR A 145 12.87 -2.67 33.98
N LYS A 146 13.07 -1.38 34.24
CA LYS A 146 13.33 -0.36 33.21
C LYS A 146 14.77 -0.35 32.69
N ASP A 147 15.79 -0.68 33.50
CA ASP A 147 17.18 -0.84 33.02
C ASP A 147 17.33 -1.95 31.96
N PHE A 148 16.43 -2.94 31.93
CA PHE A 148 16.36 -3.95 30.86
C PHE A 148 15.52 -3.50 29.65
N HIS A 149 14.81 -2.37 29.74
CA HIS A 149 13.86 -1.87 28.75
C HIS A 149 14.25 -0.51 28.15
N ASP A 150 15.31 0.14 28.65
CA ASP A 150 15.77 1.48 28.27
C ASP A 150 16.38 1.60 26.86
N GLU A 151 16.54 0.50 26.12
CA GLU A 151 16.80 0.56 24.67
C GLU A 151 15.55 0.47 23.79
N GLN A 152 14.37 0.11 24.33
CA GLN A 152 13.26 -0.37 23.49
C GLN A 152 11.89 0.25 23.80
N GLY A 153 11.64 0.76 25.02
CA GLY A 153 10.27 1.13 25.42
C GLY A 153 9.86 2.60 25.30
N ILE A 154 10.80 3.53 25.14
CA ILE A 154 10.55 4.99 25.23
C ILE A 154 10.58 5.69 23.87
N VAL A 155 11.00 5.00 22.81
CA VAL A 155 11.19 5.57 21.47
C VAL A 155 9.87 5.75 20.70
N GLU A 156 8.81 5.03 21.07
CA GLU A 156 7.56 5.03 20.30
C GLU A 156 6.61 6.21 20.60
N GLU A 157 6.79 6.94 21.72
CA GLU A 157 5.87 8.01 22.14
C GLU A 157 6.50 9.43 22.19
N ILE A 158 7.81 9.56 21.91
CA ILE A 158 8.53 10.86 21.92
C ILE A 158 8.89 11.36 20.52
N LEU A 159 8.52 10.63 19.46
CA LEU A 159 8.98 10.92 18.09
C LEU A 159 7.89 11.44 17.14
N GLU A 160 6.76 11.90 17.67
CA GLU A 160 5.79 12.75 16.96
C GLU A 160 5.97 14.21 17.36
N ASP A 161 7.05 14.83 16.88
CA ASP A 161 7.11 16.18 16.30
C ASP A 161 8.59 16.58 16.20
N ASP A 162 9.01 16.93 14.99
CA ASP A 162 10.38 17.19 14.54
C ASP A 162 11.22 18.05 15.52
N PRO A 163 12.41 17.56 15.93
CA PRO A 163 13.59 18.43 15.84
C PRO A 163 14.84 17.64 15.38
N GLY A 164 15.05 17.57 14.07
CA GLY A 164 16.39 17.45 13.48
C GLY A 164 16.53 16.38 12.41
N LYS A 165 16.17 16.71 11.18
CA LYS A 165 16.45 15.92 9.95
C LYS A 165 17.90 15.39 9.85
N ALA A 166 18.88 16.08 10.46
CA ALA A 166 20.26 15.62 10.52
C ALA A 166 20.46 14.39 11.44
N LYS A 167 19.82 14.37 12.61
CA LYS A 167 19.87 13.23 13.55
C LYS A 167 19.12 12.02 13.01
N GLU A 168 18.03 12.24 12.27
CA GLU A 168 17.31 11.17 11.58
C GLU A 168 18.15 10.51 10.48
N ALA A 169 18.89 11.30 9.70
CA ALA A 169 19.79 10.79 8.67
C ALA A 169 20.97 10.00 9.26
N GLU A 170 21.58 10.49 10.34
CA GLU A 170 22.66 9.79 11.06
C GLU A 170 22.16 8.45 11.64
N LEU A 171 20.97 8.45 12.25
CA LEU A 171 20.36 7.23 12.79
C LEU A 171 20.08 6.22 11.66
N LEU A 172 19.51 6.67 10.55
CA LEU A 172 19.22 5.82 9.40
C LEU A 172 20.50 5.21 8.81
N LEU A 173 21.57 6.01 8.66
CA LEU A 173 22.86 5.54 8.21
C LEU A 173 23.44 4.48 9.15
N TYR A 174 23.44 4.73 10.46
CA TYR A 174 23.92 3.77 11.46
C TYR A 174 23.21 2.43 11.36
N TYR A 175 21.86 2.42 11.29
CA TYR A 175 21.11 1.17 11.19
C TYR A 175 21.38 0.44 9.87
N VAL A 176 21.49 1.17 8.75
CA VAL A 176 21.80 0.56 7.45
C VAL A 176 23.21 -0.03 7.44
N GLU A 177 24.20 0.69 7.95
CA GLU A 177 25.60 0.24 8.03
C GLU A 177 25.72 -0.98 8.93
N ARG A 178 25.17 -0.91 10.15
CA ARG A 178 25.20 -2.02 11.11
C ARG A 178 24.51 -3.27 10.56
N PHE A 179 23.39 -3.09 9.86
CA PHE A 179 22.72 -4.20 9.18
C PHE A 179 23.62 -4.83 8.10
N ASN A 180 24.27 -4.02 7.26
CA ASN A 180 25.16 -4.50 6.20
C ASN A 180 26.38 -5.24 6.77
N GLU A 181 26.92 -4.79 7.90
CA GLU A 181 27.98 -5.50 8.62
C GLU A 181 27.52 -6.91 9.02
N LEU A 182 26.35 -7.03 9.66
CA LEU A 182 25.81 -8.33 10.10
C LEU A 182 25.57 -9.30 8.91
N ILE A 183 25.07 -8.78 7.79
CA ILE A 183 24.92 -9.55 6.56
C ILE A 183 26.29 -10.02 6.03
N SER A 184 27.29 -9.13 6.01
CA SER A 184 28.64 -9.44 5.51
C SER A 184 29.37 -10.46 6.39
N LEU A 185 29.13 -10.43 7.70
CA LEU A 185 29.66 -11.39 8.68
C LEU A 185 28.97 -12.76 8.61
N GLY A 186 27.87 -12.90 7.85
CA GLY A 186 27.08 -14.11 7.77
C GLY A 186 26.24 -14.41 9.03
N GLU A 187 26.06 -13.40 9.90
CA GLU A 187 25.24 -13.48 11.11
C GLU A 187 23.76 -13.18 10.80
N TYR A 188 23.18 -13.96 9.90
CA TYR A 188 21.86 -13.66 9.33
C TYR A 188 20.72 -13.62 10.35
N GLU A 189 20.73 -14.50 11.37
CA GLU A 189 19.72 -14.49 12.43
C GLU A 189 19.76 -13.20 13.25
N LYS A 190 20.97 -12.70 13.56
CA LYS A 190 21.13 -11.42 14.25
C LYS A 190 20.75 -10.26 13.34
N ALA A 191 21.07 -10.34 12.04
CA ALA A 191 20.65 -9.34 11.05
C ALA A 191 19.12 -9.25 10.96
N VAL A 192 18.41 -10.39 11.01
CA VAL A 192 16.94 -10.43 11.02
C VAL A 192 16.41 -9.74 12.28
N TYR A 193 16.88 -10.15 13.46
CA TYR A 193 16.44 -9.54 14.72
C TYR A 193 16.71 -8.03 14.75
N PHE A 194 17.86 -7.59 14.24
CA PHE A 194 18.22 -6.18 14.17
C PHE A 194 17.34 -5.39 13.19
N ALA A 195 17.03 -5.96 12.01
CA ALA A 195 16.17 -5.30 11.03
C ALA A 195 14.72 -5.16 11.51
N VAL A 196 14.22 -6.21 12.16
CA VAL A 196 12.83 -6.30 12.63
C VAL A 196 12.58 -5.33 13.79
N ASN A 197 13.53 -5.19 14.71
CA ASN A 197 13.45 -4.24 15.84
C ASN A 197 13.96 -2.84 15.48
N SER A 198 14.13 -2.51 14.20
CA SER A 198 14.55 -1.17 13.80
C SER A 198 13.47 -0.12 14.12
N PRO A 199 13.86 1.05 14.63
CA PRO A 199 12.91 2.11 14.99
C PRO A 199 12.17 2.58 13.74
N ARG A 200 10.88 2.92 13.90
CA ARG A 200 9.99 3.32 12.79
C ARG A 200 9.99 2.35 11.60
N ARG A 201 10.41 1.10 11.80
CA ARG A 201 10.54 0.08 10.76
C ARG A 201 11.47 0.48 9.60
N ILE A 202 12.50 1.29 9.87
CA ILE A 202 13.46 1.78 8.84
C ILE A 202 14.02 0.65 7.98
N LEU A 203 14.30 -0.51 8.57
CA LEU A 203 14.85 -1.67 7.88
C LEU A 203 13.78 -2.68 7.42
N GLN A 204 12.50 -2.48 7.70
CA GLN A 204 11.42 -3.32 7.16
C GLN A 204 10.98 -2.76 5.81
N ASN A 205 11.85 -2.90 4.81
CA ASN A 205 11.62 -2.40 3.45
C ASN A 205 12.11 -3.41 2.40
N ILE A 206 11.72 -3.18 1.15
CA ILE A 206 12.08 -4.02 -0.01
C ILE A 206 13.60 -4.14 -0.20
N GLY A 207 14.37 -3.10 0.11
CA GLY A 207 15.83 -3.11 0.02
C GLY A 207 16.48 -4.10 0.99
N THR A 208 16.05 -4.13 2.25
CA THR A 208 16.50 -5.11 3.25
C THR A 208 16.09 -6.53 2.85
N MET A 209 14.84 -6.69 2.42
CA MET A 209 14.31 -7.96 1.92
C MET A 209 15.14 -8.52 0.76
N ASN A 210 15.47 -7.67 -0.23
CA ASN A 210 16.30 -8.05 -1.37
C ASN A 210 17.72 -8.49 -0.96
N LYS A 211 18.29 -7.90 0.10
CA LYS A 211 19.59 -8.35 0.64
C LYS A 211 19.50 -9.75 1.22
N PHE A 212 18.44 -10.08 1.98
CA PHE A 212 18.21 -11.44 2.44
C PHE A 212 17.93 -12.42 1.30
N LYS A 213 17.19 -11.98 0.27
CA LYS A 213 16.91 -12.77 -0.94
C LYS A 213 18.19 -13.11 -1.71
N ALA A 214 19.12 -12.16 -1.82
CA ALA A 214 20.41 -12.34 -2.50
C ALA A 214 21.35 -13.35 -1.81
N VAL A 215 21.23 -13.53 -0.48
CA VAL A 215 22.01 -14.53 0.27
C VAL A 215 21.64 -15.96 -0.14
N GLY A 216 20.38 -16.21 -0.48
CA GLY A 216 19.90 -17.53 -0.89
C GLY A 216 19.85 -18.56 0.24
N LYS A 217 19.62 -19.83 -0.12
CA LYS A 217 19.51 -20.93 0.84
C LYS A 217 20.89 -21.42 1.28
N ILE A 218 21.09 -21.51 2.59
CA ILE A 218 22.34 -22.00 3.18
C ILE A 218 22.12 -23.43 3.67
N ARG A 219 22.99 -24.36 3.27
CA ARG A 219 22.85 -25.78 3.63
C ARG A 219 22.88 -25.96 5.16
N GLY A 220 21.85 -26.61 5.70
CA GLY A 220 21.75 -26.93 7.12
C GLY A 220 21.36 -25.75 8.03
N LYS A 221 21.09 -24.56 7.47
CA LYS A 221 20.56 -23.42 8.22
C LYS A 221 19.18 -23.01 7.69
N PRO A 222 18.31 -22.43 8.52
CA PRO A 222 17.05 -21.87 8.06
C PRO A 222 17.27 -20.77 7.01
N PHE A 223 16.37 -20.68 6.04
CA PHE A 223 16.46 -19.70 4.96
C PHE A 223 16.29 -18.28 5.52
N PRO A 224 17.30 -17.39 5.43
CA PRO A 224 17.26 -16.09 6.10
C PRO A 224 16.06 -15.22 5.74
N LEU A 225 15.62 -15.28 4.48
CA LEU A 225 14.45 -14.54 4.01
C LEU A 225 13.16 -15.03 4.67
N LEU A 226 13.01 -16.33 4.89
CA LEU A 226 11.84 -16.88 5.58
C LEU A 226 11.82 -16.43 7.04
N LEU A 227 12.98 -16.45 7.72
CA LEU A 227 13.10 -15.97 9.11
C LEU A 227 12.75 -14.48 9.23
N PHE A 228 13.18 -13.68 8.25
CA PHE A 228 12.86 -12.26 8.19
C PHE A 228 11.34 -12.02 8.16
N PHE A 229 10.62 -12.71 7.28
CA PHE A 229 9.16 -12.58 7.19
C PHE A 229 8.44 -13.15 8.40
N GLU A 230 8.87 -14.30 8.92
CA GLU A 230 8.33 -14.87 10.14
C GLU A 230 8.44 -13.89 11.31
N ALA A 231 9.61 -13.26 11.47
CA ALA A 231 9.83 -12.26 12.51
C ALA A 231 9.02 -10.97 12.31
N ILE A 232 8.98 -10.40 11.09
CA ILE A 232 8.16 -9.20 10.79
C ILE A 232 6.69 -9.46 11.11
N PHE A 233 6.13 -10.55 10.59
CA PHE A 233 4.71 -10.84 10.77
C PHE A 233 4.39 -11.21 12.21
N SER A 234 5.31 -11.87 12.93
CA SER A 234 5.15 -12.16 14.35
C SER A 234 5.04 -10.90 15.21
N ILE A 235 5.78 -9.83 14.89
CA ILE A 235 5.71 -8.57 15.67
C ILE A 235 4.79 -7.51 15.04
N SER A 236 4.11 -7.82 13.94
CA SER A 236 3.20 -6.90 13.26
C SER A 236 2.13 -6.34 14.21
N HIS A 237 1.70 -7.15 15.19
CA HIS A 237 0.75 -6.76 16.22
C HIS A 237 1.26 -5.71 17.22
N ALA A 238 2.56 -5.50 17.33
CA ALA A 238 3.13 -4.55 18.28
C ALA A 238 3.02 -3.08 17.79
N PHE A 239 2.73 -2.88 16.50
CA PHE A 239 2.75 -1.55 15.89
C PHE A 239 1.35 -1.04 15.52
N ARG A 240 1.23 0.29 15.39
CA ARG A 240 -0.02 0.94 14.97
C ARG A 240 -0.36 0.68 13.50
N HIS A 241 0.63 0.71 12.61
CA HIS A 241 0.41 0.53 11.16
C HIS A 241 0.65 -0.91 10.70
N PRO A 242 -0.17 -1.43 9.78
CA PRO A 242 0.03 -2.75 9.17
C PRO A 242 1.34 -2.80 8.35
N VAL A 243 1.79 -4.01 8.01
CA VAL A 243 2.94 -4.21 7.14
C VAL A 243 2.55 -3.87 5.69
N ASP A 244 3.46 -3.23 4.96
CA ASP A 244 3.25 -2.81 3.57
C ASP A 244 2.81 -3.97 2.65
N ALA A 245 2.03 -3.64 1.61
CA ALA A 245 1.45 -4.61 0.70
C ALA A 245 2.51 -5.35 -0.14
N GLU A 246 3.56 -4.67 -0.59
CA GLU A 246 4.63 -5.29 -1.39
C GLU A 246 5.42 -6.29 -0.54
N LEU A 247 5.71 -5.94 0.71
CA LEU A 247 6.37 -6.84 1.66
C LEU A 247 5.49 -8.04 2.02
N THR A 248 4.19 -7.82 2.20
CA THR A 248 3.21 -8.88 2.45
C THR A 248 3.19 -9.88 1.30
N LEU A 249 3.11 -9.38 0.06
CA LEU A 249 3.16 -10.19 -1.16
C LEU A 249 4.43 -11.05 -1.25
N GLU A 250 5.61 -10.45 -1.06
CA GLU A 250 6.87 -11.18 -1.13
C GLU A 250 7.02 -12.19 0.02
N GLY A 251 6.46 -11.88 1.20
CA GLY A 251 6.40 -12.80 2.33
C GLY A 251 5.55 -14.03 2.04
N ILE A 252 4.36 -13.84 1.46
CA ILE A 252 3.49 -14.93 1.02
C ILE A 252 4.19 -15.79 -0.04
N LYS A 253 4.77 -15.18 -1.08
CA LYS A 253 5.54 -15.90 -2.10
C LYS A 253 6.68 -16.72 -1.48
N CYS A 254 7.41 -16.14 -0.52
CA CYS A 254 8.49 -16.82 0.19
C CYS A 254 7.96 -18.04 0.95
N GLY A 255 6.91 -17.88 1.76
CA GLY A 255 6.31 -18.97 2.54
C GLY A 255 5.81 -20.13 1.67
N LEU A 256 5.14 -19.81 0.55
CA LEU A 256 4.66 -20.81 -0.40
C LEU A 256 5.81 -21.53 -1.12
N SER A 257 6.88 -20.82 -1.50
CA SER A 257 8.06 -21.42 -2.14
C SER A 257 8.81 -22.39 -1.22
N GLU A 258 8.78 -22.16 0.10
CA GLU A 258 9.31 -23.06 1.12
C GLU A 258 8.32 -24.16 1.55
N LYS A 259 7.15 -24.25 0.90
CA LYS A 259 6.07 -25.19 1.23
C LYS A 259 5.57 -25.06 2.67
N ARG A 260 5.66 -23.86 3.25
CA ARG A 260 5.20 -23.53 4.61
C ARG A 260 3.85 -22.84 4.56
N LEU A 261 2.84 -23.56 4.05
CA LEU A 261 1.46 -23.06 4.01
C LEU A 261 0.91 -22.81 5.41
N ASP A 262 1.38 -23.55 6.42
CA ASP A 262 1.05 -23.33 7.83
C ASP A 262 1.37 -21.91 8.30
N LEU A 263 2.53 -21.38 7.91
CA LEU A 263 2.93 -20.00 8.22
C LEU A 263 2.06 -19.00 7.47
N VAL A 264 1.80 -19.22 6.18
CA VAL A 264 0.97 -18.33 5.37
C VAL A 264 -0.46 -18.27 5.91
N ILE A 265 -1.04 -19.40 6.32
CA ILE A 265 -2.35 -19.44 6.99
C ILE A 265 -2.31 -18.54 8.22
N ASN A 266 -1.34 -18.75 9.11
CA ASN A 266 -1.21 -17.98 10.34
C ASN A 266 -1.10 -16.47 10.05
N TRP A 267 -0.22 -16.08 9.14
CA TRP A 267 0.01 -14.69 8.77
C TRP A 267 -1.24 -14.00 8.21
N VAL A 268 -1.96 -14.66 7.29
CA VAL A 268 -3.17 -14.09 6.69
C VAL A 268 -4.30 -13.98 7.70
N THR A 269 -4.46 -14.97 8.60
CA THR A 269 -5.54 -14.97 9.60
C THR A 269 -5.36 -13.98 10.76
N GLN A 270 -4.18 -13.38 10.93
CA GLN A 270 -3.91 -12.44 12.02
C GLN A 270 -4.40 -11.00 11.75
N GLU A 271 -4.95 -10.71 10.56
CA GLU A 271 -5.66 -9.46 10.20
C GLU A 271 -4.88 -8.14 10.43
N ARG A 272 -3.53 -8.16 10.39
CA ARG A 272 -2.69 -6.95 10.52
C ARG A 272 -1.68 -6.75 9.40
N LEU A 273 -1.95 -7.36 8.25
CA LEU A 273 -1.19 -7.20 7.01
C LEU A 273 -1.99 -6.34 6.04
N THR A 274 -1.32 -5.52 5.24
CA THR A 274 -1.97 -4.88 4.11
C THR A 274 -1.97 -5.86 2.95
N PHE A 275 -3.16 -6.26 2.52
CA PHE A 275 -3.33 -7.19 1.40
C PHE A 275 -3.42 -6.46 0.05
N SER A 276 -3.08 -7.16 -1.02
CA SER A 276 -3.23 -6.71 -2.40
C SER A 276 -3.87 -7.80 -3.25
N GLU A 277 -4.34 -7.41 -4.45
CA GLU A 277 -4.91 -8.34 -5.43
C GLU A 277 -3.93 -9.46 -5.77
N GLU A 278 -2.66 -9.09 -6.02
CA GLU A 278 -1.59 -10.01 -6.40
C GLU A 278 -1.29 -11.02 -5.30
N ALA A 279 -1.47 -10.65 -4.02
CA ALA A 279 -1.27 -11.56 -2.90
C ALA A 279 -2.33 -12.68 -2.91
N GLY A 280 -3.57 -12.32 -3.23
CA GLY A 280 -4.67 -13.28 -3.42
C GLY A 280 -4.42 -14.17 -4.63
N ASP A 281 -3.98 -13.60 -5.75
CA ASP A 281 -3.72 -14.33 -7.00
C ASP A 281 -2.62 -15.40 -6.80
N VAL A 282 -1.54 -15.05 -6.10
CA VAL A 282 -0.45 -15.98 -5.80
C VAL A 282 -0.91 -17.19 -4.99
N ILE A 283 -1.76 -16.97 -3.97
CA ILE A 283 -2.30 -18.07 -3.14
C ILE A 283 -3.30 -18.90 -3.94
N PHE A 284 -4.12 -18.25 -4.76
CA PHE A 284 -5.07 -18.90 -5.64
C PHE A 284 -4.38 -19.84 -6.63
N ASP A 285 -3.36 -19.34 -7.33
CA ASP A 285 -2.57 -20.11 -8.29
C ASP A 285 -1.83 -21.28 -7.63
N TYR A 286 -1.29 -21.07 -6.43
CA TYR A 286 -0.68 -22.13 -5.63
C TYR A 286 -1.70 -23.23 -5.30
N GLY A 287 -2.93 -22.86 -4.91
CA GLY A 287 -4.01 -23.81 -4.61
C GLY A 287 -4.52 -24.60 -5.82
N GLU A 288 -4.42 -24.04 -7.03
CA GLU A 288 -4.74 -24.79 -8.26
C GLU A 288 -3.65 -25.83 -8.59
N GLN A 289 -2.39 -25.60 -8.18
CA GLN A 289 -1.30 -26.57 -8.33
C GLN A 289 -1.29 -27.64 -7.21
N ASP A 290 -1.58 -27.26 -5.97
CA ASP A 290 -1.62 -28.15 -4.81
C ASP A 290 -3.04 -28.63 -4.50
N THR A 291 -3.43 -29.75 -5.11
CA THR A 291 -4.78 -30.32 -4.94
C THR A 291 -5.12 -30.70 -3.50
N TYR A 292 -4.12 -31.00 -2.65
CA TYR A 292 -4.37 -31.41 -1.26
C TYR A 292 -4.78 -30.21 -0.40
N ASN A 293 -4.13 -29.06 -0.61
CA ASN A 293 -4.41 -27.85 0.16
C ASN A 293 -5.33 -26.85 -0.56
N LYS A 294 -5.90 -27.24 -1.72
CA LYS A 294 -6.74 -26.37 -2.56
C LYS A 294 -7.83 -25.64 -1.78
N SER A 295 -8.59 -26.34 -0.93
CA SER A 295 -9.66 -25.73 -0.13
C SER A 295 -9.15 -24.65 0.82
N LYS A 296 -8.02 -24.90 1.51
CA LYS A 296 -7.37 -23.93 2.40
C LYS A 296 -6.87 -22.72 1.63
N CYS A 297 -6.22 -22.93 0.48
CA CYS A 297 -5.72 -21.84 -0.35
C CYS A 297 -6.86 -20.96 -0.87
N LEU A 298 -7.95 -21.57 -1.33
CA LEU A 298 -9.13 -20.82 -1.77
C LEU A 298 -9.76 -20.02 -0.62
N ALA A 299 -9.77 -20.54 0.61
CA ALA A 299 -10.27 -19.81 1.79
C ALA A 299 -9.38 -18.62 2.15
N LEU A 300 -8.06 -18.77 2.07
CA LEU A 300 -7.12 -17.65 2.29
C LEU A 300 -7.24 -16.58 1.19
N ALA A 301 -7.33 -16.99 -0.07
CA ALA A 301 -7.51 -16.06 -1.19
C ALA A 301 -8.84 -15.31 -1.05
N GLN A 302 -9.91 -15.98 -0.61
CA GLN A 302 -11.19 -15.33 -0.31
C GLN A 302 -11.06 -14.24 0.76
N ILE A 303 -10.34 -14.49 1.85
CA ILE A 303 -10.11 -13.50 2.91
C ILE A 303 -9.41 -12.27 2.31
N ILE A 304 -8.31 -12.50 1.59
CA ILE A 304 -7.52 -11.43 0.96
C ILE A 304 -8.37 -10.60 -0.01
N TYR A 305 -9.09 -11.25 -0.93
CA TYR A 305 -9.93 -10.54 -1.89
C TYR A 305 -11.05 -9.75 -1.21
N SER A 306 -11.63 -10.28 -0.12
CA SER A 306 -12.67 -9.59 0.62
C SER A 306 -12.15 -8.33 1.30
N GLU A 307 -10.97 -8.40 1.94
CA GLU A 307 -10.30 -7.26 2.57
C GLU A 307 -9.89 -6.18 1.53
N CYS A 308 -9.51 -6.59 0.32
CA CYS A 308 -9.20 -5.67 -0.77
C CYS A 308 -10.43 -5.09 -1.49
N GLY A 309 -11.66 -5.49 -1.13
CA GLY A 309 -12.89 -5.07 -1.84
C GLY A 309 -13.07 -5.71 -3.23
N LEU A 310 -12.35 -6.79 -3.53
CA LEU A 310 -12.40 -7.52 -4.80
C LEU A 310 -13.49 -8.60 -4.79
N HIS A 311 -14.74 -8.16 -4.68
CA HIS A 311 -15.91 -9.03 -4.44
C HIS A 311 -16.12 -10.13 -5.51
N LYS A 312 -15.79 -9.86 -6.78
CA LYS A 312 -15.90 -10.84 -7.88
C LYS A 312 -14.96 -12.03 -7.69
N LYS A 313 -13.71 -11.77 -7.30
CA LYS A 313 -12.72 -12.82 -7.03
C LYS A 313 -13.03 -13.56 -5.73
N ALA A 314 -13.47 -12.85 -4.68
CA ALA A 314 -13.91 -13.47 -3.44
C ALA A 314 -15.09 -14.44 -3.66
N LEU A 315 -16.08 -14.04 -4.45
CA LEU A 315 -17.23 -14.88 -4.83
C LEU A 315 -16.80 -16.12 -5.61
N LEU A 316 -15.87 -15.95 -6.57
CA LEU A 316 -15.31 -17.07 -7.32
C LEU A 316 -14.65 -18.10 -6.39
N CYS A 317 -13.90 -17.64 -5.38
CA CYS A 317 -13.29 -18.52 -4.37
C CYS A 317 -14.33 -19.30 -3.58
N LEU A 318 -15.42 -18.66 -3.10
CA LEU A 318 -16.52 -19.33 -2.41
C LEU A 318 -17.15 -20.44 -3.26
N CYS A 319 -17.44 -20.15 -4.54
CA CYS A 319 -17.99 -21.14 -5.45
C CYS A 319 -17.04 -22.30 -5.70
N LYS A 320 -15.73 -22.04 -5.87
CA LYS A 320 -14.71 -23.09 -6.06
C LYS A 320 -14.49 -23.95 -4.82
N GLN A 321 -14.78 -23.43 -3.62
CA GLN A 321 -14.79 -24.22 -2.39
C GLN A 321 -16.03 -25.11 -2.25
N GLY A 322 -17.05 -24.92 -3.11
CA GLY A 322 -18.35 -25.60 -3.00
C GLY A 322 -19.28 -24.96 -1.98
N GLN A 323 -18.96 -23.77 -1.44
CA GLN A 323 -19.80 -23.05 -0.49
C GLN A 323 -20.88 -22.24 -1.21
N ILE A 324 -21.82 -22.92 -1.87
CA ILE A 324 -22.82 -22.28 -2.72
C ILE A 324 -23.78 -21.40 -1.90
N HIS A 325 -24.23 -21.87 -0.74
CA HIS A 325 -25.10 -21.06 0.14
C HIS A 325 -24.41 -19.78 0.62
N GLY A 326 -23.14 -19.86 1.03
CA GLY A 326 -22.35 -18.70 1.42
C GLY A 326 -22.13 -17.73 0.24
N ALA A 327 -21.91 -18.25 -0.97
CA ALA A 327 -21.84 -17.45 -2.19
C ALA A 327 -23.16 -16.68 -2.45
N MET A 328 -24.31 -17.32 -2.25
CA MET A 328 -25.61 -16.66 -2.41
C MET A 328 -25.85 -15.58 -1.37
N GLU A 329 -25.50 -15.82 -0.10
CA GLU A 329 -25.57 -14.79 0.95
C GLU A 329 -24.67 -13.60 0.60
N TYR A 330 -23.46 -13.87 0.10
CA TYR A 330 -22.51 -12.84 -0.33
C TYR A 330 -23.05 -11.99 -1.49
N ILE A 331 -23.61 -12.61 -2.54
CA ILE A 331 -24.26 -11.90 -3.66
C ILE A 331 -25.41 -11.01 -3.17
N GLN A 332 -26.18 -11.48 -2.18
CA GLN A 332 -27.30 -10.72 -1.64
C GLN A 332 -26.86 -9.54 -0.77
N GLN A 333 -25.72 -9.64 -0.10
CA GLN A 333 -25.15 -8.58 0.73
C GLN A 333 -24.55 -7.47 -0.14
N PHE A 334 -23.85 -7.83 -1.21
CA PHE A 334 -23.16 -6.89 -2.11
C PHE A 334 -23.92 -6.75 -3.43
N LYS A 335 -24.64 -5.64 -3.63
CA LYS A 335 -25.51 -5.41 -4.81
C LYS A 335 -24.77 -5.02 -6.11
N ASP A 336 -23.45 -5.19 -6.14
CA ASP A 336 -22.61 -4.71 -7.25
C ASP A 336 -22.43 -5.74 -8.37
N PHE A 337 -23.06 -6.92 -8.27
CA PHE A 337 -22.96 -7.97 -9.27
C PHE A 337 -23.93 -7.74 -10.43
N THR A 338 -23.40 -7.66 -11.64
CA THR A 338 -24.20 -7.62 -12.86
C THR A 338 -24.57 -9.03 -13.33
N SER A 339 -25.58 -9.14 -14.19
CA SER A 339 -25.94 -10.41 -14.84
C SER A 339 -24.76 -11.01 -15.63
N ASP A 340 -23.95 -10.17 -16.29
CA ASP A 340 -22.75 -10.63 -17.01
C ASP A 340 -21.70 -11.22 -16.07
N ASP A 341 -21.47 -10.60 -14.90
CA ASP A 341 -20.55 -11.13 -13.89
C ASP A 341 -20.96 -12.51 -13.40
N LEU A 342 -22.27 -12.73 -13.19
CA LEU A 342 -22.83 -14.02 -12.80
C LEU A 342 -22.75 -15.06 -13.93
N MET A 343 -22.92 -14.65 -15.19
CA MET A 343 -22.70 -15.53 -16.35
C MET A 343 -21.23 -15.95 -16.47
N GLN A 344 -20.28 -15.03 -16.25
CA GLN A 344 -18.86 -15.38 -16.19
C GLN A 344 -18.55 -16.32 -15.03
N LEU A 345 -19.16 -16.12 -13.86
CA LEU A 345 -19.04 -17.02 -12.72
C LEU A 345 -19.50 -18.44 -13.06
N ILE A 346 -20.65 -18.59 -13.71
CA ILE A 346 -21.18 -19.90 -14.15
C ILE A 346 -20.22 -20.58 -15.15
N LYS A 347 -19.59 -19.81 -16.04
CA LYS A 347 -18.58 -20.33 -16.97
C LYS A 347 -17.35 -20.88 -16.24
N LEU A 348 -16.88 -20.18 -15.21
CA LEU A 348 -15.72 -20.59 -14.40
C LEU A 348 -16.05 -21.73 -13.43
N CYS A 349 -17.28 -21.75 -12.91
CA CYS A 349 -17.78 -22.69 -11.89
C CYS A 349 -19.14 -23.28 -12.32
N PRO A 350 -19.14 -24.26 -13.24
CA PRO A 350 -20.37 -24.82 -13.81
C PRO A 350 -21.05 -25.85 -12.88
N HIS A 351 -21.29 -25.45 -11.63
CA HIS A 351 -22.00 -26.25 -10.64
C HIS A 351 -23.51 -26.11 -10.83
N ILE A 352 -24.21 -27.24 -10.93
CA ILE A 352 -25.67 -27.28 -11.13
C ILE A 352 -26.39 -26.56 -9.99
N GLU A 353 -25.96 -26.80 -8.75
CA GLU A 353 -26.52 -26.19 -7.55
C GLU A 353 -26.38 -24.66 -7.58
N LEU A 354 -25.23 -24.13 -7.98
CA LEU A 354 -25.02 -22.69 -8.14
C LEU A 354 -25.99 -22.09 -9.15
N ILE A 355 -26.10 -22.72 -10.33
CA ILE A 355 -26.98 -22.22 -11.39
C ILE A 355 -28.44 -22.24 -10.90
N GLN A 356 -28.87 -23.31 -10.25
CA GLN A 356 -30.21 -23.40 -9.68
C GLN A 356 -30.48 -22.33 -8.62
N CYS A 357 -29.53 -22.06 -7.73
CA CYS A 357 -29.65 -21.01 -6.71
C CYS A 357 -29.72 -19.60 -7.32
N LEU A 358 -29.02 -19.36 -8.44
CA LEU A 358 -29.05 -18.06 -9.14
C LEU A 358 -30.34 -17.85 -9.93
N THR A 359 -30.94 -18.93 -10.45
CA THR A 359 -32.10 -18.87 -11.35
C THR A 359 -33.44 -19.13 -10.67
N LYS A 360 -33.45 -19.48 -9.38
CA LYS A 360 -34.67 -19.68 -8.58
C LYS A 360 -34.76 -18.61 -7.49
N GLU A 361 -35.95 -18.48 -6.92
CA GLU A 361 -36.16 -17.65 -5.74
C GLU A 361 -35.29 -18.13 -4.57
N TRP A 362 -34.62 -17.19 -3.90
CA TRP A 362 -33.74 -17.49 -2.76
C TRP A 362 -34.06 -16.58 -1.57
N ASN A 363 -34.48 -17.17 -0.45
CA ASN A 363 -34.85 -16.47 0.78
C ASN A 363 -35.89 -15.34 0.57
N GLY A 364 -36.92 -15.59 -0.24
CA GLY A 364 -37.96 -14.60 -0.53
C GLY A 364 -37.56 -13.50 -1.53
N LYS A 365 -36.35 -13.59 -2.11
CA LYS A 365 -35.86 -12.65 -3.12
C LYS A 365 -35.97 -13.24 -4.53
N PRO A 366 -36.28 -12.41 -5.54
CA PRO A 366 -36.35 -12.86 -6.92
C PRO A 366 -35.00 -13.42 -7.41
N PRO A 367 -35.04 -14.27 -8.45
CA PRO A 367 -33.83 -14.84 -9.02
C PRO A 367 -32.85 -13.76 -9.50
N SER A 368 -31.56 -14.00 -9.29
CA SER A 368 -30.50 -13.07 -9.70
C SER A 368 -30.18 -13.17 -11.19
N LEU A 369 -30.62 -14.26 -11.84
CA LEU A 369 -30.34 -14.57 -13.23
C LEU A 369 -31.56 -15.22 -13.88
N SER A 370 -31.77 -14.98 -15.18
CA SER A 370 -32.72 -15.75 -15.97
C SER A 370 -32.24 -17.18 -16.17
N PHE A 371 -33.13 -18.16 -15.96
CA PHE A 371 -32.84 -19.54 -16.30
C PHE A 371 -32.68 -19.74 -17.80
N GLY A 372 -33.61 -19.19 -18.59
CA GLY A 372 -33.60 -19.36 -20.05
C GLY A 372 -32.31 -18.80 -20.66
N LEU A 373 -31.90 -17.59 -20.26
CA LEU A 373 -30.66 -16.98 -20.73
C LEU A 373 -29.41 -17.73 -20.24
N ALA A 374 -29.40 -18.23 -18.99
CA ALA A 374 -28.29 -19.02 -18.47
C ALA A 374 -28.10 -20.31 -19.26
N LEU A 375 -29.21 -20.99 -19.58
CA LEU A 375 -29.19 -22.21 -20.36
C LEU A 375 -28.69 -21.94 -21.78
N LEU A 376 -29.24 -20.94 -22.46
CA LEU A 376 -28.77 -20.54 -23.79
C LEU A 376 -27.28 -20.21 -23.79
N TYR A 377 -26.82 -19.47 -22.77
CA TYR A 377 -25.41 -19.15 -22.60
C TYR A 377 -24.54 -20.41 -22.45
N LEU A 378 -24.92 -21.37 -21.61
CA LEU A 378 -24.18 -22.64 -21.45
C LEU A 378 -24.05 -23.42 -22.77
N PHE A 379 -25.10 -23.44 -23.59
CA PHE A 379 -25.06 -24.08 -24.91
C PHE A 379 -24.20 -23.30 -25.92
N SER A 380 -24.14 -21.97 -25.80
CA SER A 380 -23.30 -21.12 -26.65
C SER A 380 -21.79 -21.24 -26.35
N VAL A 381 -21.43 -21.50 -25.09
CA VAL A 381 -20.02 -21.61 -24.62
C VAL A 381 -19.53 -23.08 -24.62
N ASP A 382 -20.20 -23.96 -25.36
CA ASP A 382 -19.90 -25.41 -25.47
C ASP A 382 -19.94 -26.20 -24.15
N MET A 383 -20.65 -25.69 -23.13
CA MET A 383 -20.86 -26.37 -21.84
C MET A 383 -22.12 -27.26 -21.86
N LYS A 384 -22.35 -27.95 -22.99
CA LYS A 384 -23.57 -28.72 -23.27
C LYS A 384 -23.88 -29.79 -22.22
N LYS A 385 -22.84 -30.46 -21.69
CA LYS A 385 -23.01 -31.50 -20.66
C LYS A 385 -23.67 -30.96 -19.39
N VAL A 386 -23.35 -29.73 -19.00
CA VAL A 386 -23.92 -29.08 -17.80
C VAL A 386 -25.34 -28.62 -18.09
N GLY A 387 -25.56 -28.03 -19.28
CA GLY A 387 -26.90 -27.68 -19.77
C GLY A 387 -27.86 -28.88 -19.81
N ILE A 388 -27.42 -30.02 -20.35
CA ILE A 388 -28.20 -31.26 -20.40
C ILE A 388 -28.56 -31.74 -18.98
N LYS A 389 -27.63 -31.70 -18.03
CA LYS A 389 -27.94 -32.08 -16.64
C LYS A 389 -28.95 -31.14 -15.99
N LEU A 390 -28.87 -29.83 -16.26
CA LEU A 390 -29.88 -28.87 -15.80
C LEU A 390 -31.27 -29.19 -16.36
N LEU A 391 -31.35 -29.52 -17.65
CA LEU A 391 -32.59 -29.94 -18.30
C LEU A 391 -33.16 -31.22 -17.67
N GLN A 392 -32.31 -32.19 -17.33
CA GLN A 392 -32.73 -33.41 -16.63
C GLN A 392 -33.33 -33.10 -15.26
N GLU A 393 -32.73 -32.19 -14.49
CA GLU A 393 -33.27 -31.81 -13.17
C GLU A 393 -34.63 -31.12 -13.26
N ILE A 394 -34.84 -30.28 -14.29
CA ILE A 394 -36.14 -29.63 -14.50
C ILE A 394 -37.18 -30.64 -14.98
N ASN A 395 -36.81 -31.55 -15.89
CA ASN A 395 -37.72 -32.57 -16.41
C ASN A 395 -38.23 -33.50 -15.29
N LYS A 396 -37.46 -33.71 -14.21
CA LYS A 396 -37.95 -34.43 -13.01
C LYS A 396 -39.06 -33.69 -12.27
N GLY A 397 -39.06 -32.35 -12.31
CA GLY A 397 -40.06 -31.50 -11.65
C GLY A 397 -41.41 -31.43 -12.36
N GLY A 398 -41.50 -31.93 -13.61
CA GLY A 398 -42.74 -31.94 -14.39
C GLY A 398 -43.16 -30.56 -14.91
N LYS A 399 -44.38 -30.49 -15.45
CA LYS A 399 -44.93 -29.30 -16.13
C LYS A 399 -45.06 -28.11 -15.19
N ASP A 400 -45.55 -28.32 -13.97
CA ASP A 400 -45.78 -27.27 -12.98
C ASP A 400 -44.47 -26.55 -12.59
N ALA A 401 -43.35 -27.28 -12.51
CA ALA A 401 -42.04 -26.70 -12.21
C ALA A 401 -41.52 -25.80 -13.33
N ILE A 402 -41.81 -26.15 -14.58
CA ILE A 402 -41.44 -25.35 -15.77
C ILE A 402 -42.30 -24.10 -15.84
N GLU A 403 -43.61 -24.24 -15.64
CA GLU A 403 -44.54 -23.12 -15.64
C GLU A 403 -44.16 -22.10 -14.55
N HIS A 404 -43.90 -22.57 -13.33
CA HIS A 404 -43.41 -21.71 -12.24
C HIS A 404 -42.09 -21.02 -12.59
N LEU A 405 -41.17 -21.73 -13.24
CA LEU A 405 -39.87 -21.17 -13.62
C LEU A 405 -40.01 -20.12 -14.73
N MET A 406 -40.86 -20.36 -15.73
CA MET A 406 -41.14 -19.40 -16.81
C MET A 406 -41.85 -18.15 -16.31
N ILE A 407 -42.80 -18.28 -15.37
CA ILE A 407 -43.51 -17.15 -14.76
C ILE A 407 -42.54 -16.28 -13.93
N ASN A 408 -41.59 -16.91 -13.24
CA ASN A 408 -40.63 -16.23 -12.39
C ASN A 408 -39.33 -15.82 -13.10
N ASP A 409 -39.26 -15.95 -14.43
CA ASP A 409 -38.12 -15.52 -15.24
C ASP A 409 -38.49 -14.27 -16.07
N PRO A 410 -38.57 -13.08 -15.46
CA PRO A 410 -39.00 -11.86 -16.14
C PRO A 410 -37.99 -11.37 -17.19
N PHE A 411 -36.75 -11.87 -17.16
CA PHE A 411 -35.68 -11.39 -18.05
C PHE A 411 -35.60 -12.20 -19.35
N CYS A 412 -36.28 -13.34 -19.46
CA CYS A 412 -36.27 -14.17 -20.67
C CYS A 412 -37.48 -13.87 -21.57
N SER A 413 -37.23 -13.37 -22.78
CA SER A 413 -38.28 -13.14 -23.78
C SER A 413 -38.90 -14.43 -24.31
N LEU A 414 -40.11 -14.34 -24.89
CA LEU A 414 -40.81 -15.45 -25.52
C LEU A 414 -39.98 -16.12 -26.64
N GLU A 415 -39.27 -15.32 -27.45
CA GLU A 415 -38.36 -15.81 -28.50
C GLU A 415 -37.22 -16.66 -27.90
N LYS A 416 -36.64 -16.22 -26.78
CA LYS A 416 -35.57 -16.94 -26.08
C LYS A 416 -36.06 -18.23 -25.46
N TRP A 417 -37.29 -18.26 -24.93
CA TRP A 417 -37.91 -19.49 -24.47
C TRP A 417 -38.20 -20.48 -25.61
N GLN A 418 -38.52 -19.99 -26.80
CA GLN A 418 -38.65 -20.82 -27.99
C GLN A 418 -37.30 -21.41 -28.43
N GLU A 419 -36.21 -20.63 -28.35
CA GLU A 419 -34.84 -21.16 -28.53
C GLU A 419 -34.53 -22.26 -27.52
N VAL A 420 -34.91 -22.09 -26.24
CA VAL A 420 -34.75 -23.13 -25.21
C VAL A 420 -35.55 -24.40 -25.56
N ALA A 421 -36.79 -24.27 -26.02
CA ALA A 421 -37.60 -25.42 -26.45
C ALA A 421 -36.93 -26.18 -27.61
N ASN A 422 -36.38 -25.46 -28.59
CA ASN A 422 -35.63 -26.06 -29.68
C ASN A 422 -34.38 -26.82 -29.18
N ILE A 423 -33.65 -26.28 -28.20
CA ILE A 423 -32.53 -26.98 -27.56
C ILE A 423 -33.00 -28.25 -26.86
N CYS A 424 -34.14 -28.22 -26.17
CA CYS A 424 -34.72 -29.41 -25.55
C CYS A 424 -35.00 -30.50 -26.59
N LEU A 425 -35.63 -30.18 -27.72
CA LEU A 425 -35.88 -31.13 -28.83
C LEU A 425 -34.57 -31.71 -29.38
N GLN A 426 -33.60 -30.86 -29.68
CA GLN A 426 -32.31 -31.28 -30.24
C GLN A 426 -31.54 -32.25 -29.33
N ASN A 427 -31.80 -32.21 -28.02
CA ASN A 427 -31.14 -33.07 -27.02
C ASN A 427 -32.05 -34.21 -26.52
N GLY A 428 -33.19 -34.48 -27.18
CA GLY A 428 -34.08 -35.61 -26.87
C GLY A 428 -35.02 -35.40 -25.67
N PHE A 429 -35.28 -34.15 -25.27
CA PHE A 429 -36.24 -33.79 -24.23
C PHE A 429 -37.57 -33.34 -24.85
N ASP A 430 -38.21 -34.21 -25.65
CA ASP A 430 -39.43 -33.89 -26.40
C ASP A 430 -40.58 -33.44 -25.50
N LYS A 431 -40.78 -34.16 -24.38
CA LYS A 431 -41.80 -33.82 -23.38
C LYS A 431 -41.59 -32.42 -22.81
N LEU A 432 -40.34 -32.11 -22.43
CA LEU A 432 -39.97 -30.81 -21.85
C LEU A 432 -40.17 -29.67 -22.85
N SER A 433 -39.83 -29.90 -24.13
CA SER A 433 -40.11 -28.94 -25.19
C SER A 433 -41.61 -28.68 -25.37
N ASN A 434 -42.41 -29.75 -25.40
CA ASN A 434 -43.86 -29.63 -25.54
C ASN A 434 -44.48 -28.88 -24.35
N ASP A 435 -43.98 -29.14 -23.13
CA ASP A 435 -44.41 -28.44 -21.93
C ASP A 435 -44.10 -26.93 -22.01
N ILE A 436 -42.87 -26.56 -22.40
CA ILE A 436 -42.48 -25.14 -22.61
C ILE A 436 -43.37 -24.48 -23.69
N MET A 437 -43.55 -25.13 -24.83
CA MET A 437 -44.38 -24.59 -25.93
C MET A 437 -45.85 -24.45 -25.52
N SER A 438 -46.37 -25.38 -24.70
CA SER A 438 -47.73 -25.30 -24.15
C SER A 438 -47.90 -24.08 -23.24
N VAL A 439 -46.92 -23.79 -22.37
CA VAL A 439 -46.93 -22.61 -21.50
C VAL A 439 -46.81 -21.32 -22.31
N LEU A 440 -45.99 -21.28 -23.36
CA LEU A 440 -45.89 -20.10 -24.23
C LEU A 440 -47.23 -19.80 -24.95
N ARG A 441 -47.94 -20.84 -25.42
CA ARG A 441 -49.24 -20.67 -26.10
C ARG A 441 -50.33 -20.17 -25.15
N SER A 442 -50.35 -20.66 -23.90
CA SER A 442 -51.33 -20.20 -22.90
C SER A 442 -51.08 -18.74 -22.50
N GLN A 443 -49.82 -18.30 -22.42
CA GLN A 443 -49.46 -16.91 -22.17
C GLN A 443 -49.78 -15.98 -23.36
N ALA A 444 -49.71 -16.48 -24.59
CA ALA A 444 -50.07 -15.73 -25.80
C ALA A 444 -51.59 -15.62 -26.05
N GLY A 445 -52.44 -16.23 -25.19
CA GLY A 445 -53.89 -16.20 -25.32
C GLY A 445 -54.44 -17.03 -26.49
N VAL A 446 -53.64 -17.96 -27.04
CA VAL A 446 -54.08 -18.83 -28.14
C VAL A 446 -54.52 -20.17 -27.56
N THR A 447 -55.81 -20.28 -27.27
CA THR A 447 -56.48 -21.58 -27.07
C THR A 447 -56.66 -22.27 -28.41
N GLU A 448 -56.03 -23.43 -28.59
CA GLU A 448 -56.41 -24.40 -29.62
C GLU A 448 -57.82 -24.91 -29.31
N ILE A 449 -58.77 -24.55 -30.17
CA ILE A 449 -60.04 -25.27 -30.27
C ILE A 449 -59.67 -26.60 -30.94
N SER A 450 -59.85 -27.71 -30.22
CA SER A 450 -59.73 -29.04 -30.82
C SER A 450 -60.72 -29.15 -31.98
N GLU A 451 -60.26 -29.61 -33.15
CA GLU A 451 -61.07 -29.85 -34.36
C GLU A 451 -62.17 -30.93 -34.19
N GLU A 452 -62.49 -31.36 -32.96
CA GLU A 452 -63.47 -32.41 -32.69
C GLU A 452 -64.88 -31.88 -32.36
N ASP A 453 -65.11 -30.57 -32.29
CA ASP A 453 -66.42 -30.01 -31.91
C ASP A 453 -67.07 -29.11 -32.98
N ASP A 454 -66.87 -29.47 -34.26
CA ASP A 454 -67.44 -28.81 -35.44
C ASP A 454 -68.97 -29.07 -35.64
N THR A 455 -69.70 -29.33 -34.55
CA THR A 455 -71.16 -29.53 -34.59
C THR A 455 -71.92 -28.76 -33.52
N VAL A 456 -71.67 -27.46 -33.35
CA VAL A 456 -72.65 -26.59 -32.66
C VAL A 456 -72.93 -25.31 -33.45
N ASN A 457 -74.14 -25.31 -33.99
CA ASN A 457 -74.82 -24.34 -34.84
C ASN A 457 -74.73 -22.87 -34.36
N LEU A 458 -73.87 -22.08 -34.99
CA LEU A 458 -73.76 -20.61 -34.82
C LEU A 458 -74.74 -19.88 -35.76
N MET A 459 -76.05 -20.02 -35.54
CA MET A 459 -77.05 -19.09 -36.09
C MET A 459 -78.33 -19.08 -35.25
N GLN A 460 -78.37 -18.22 -34.23
CA GLN A 460 -79.56 -17.46 -33.84
C GLN A 460 -79.17 -16.47 -32.73
N HIS A 461 -79.08 -15.19 -33.06
CA HIS A 461 -80.00 -14.19 -32.51
C HIS A 461 -79.74 -12.83 -33.17
N VAL A 462 -80.64 -12.54 -34.11
CA VAL A 462 -80.96 -11.24 -34.68
C VAL A 462 -81.61 -10.37 -33.59
N PHE A 463 -81.23 -9.09 -33.58
CA PHE A 463 -81.94 -7.89 -33.10
C PHE A 463 -83.21 -8.09 -32.26
N TRP A 464 -83.21 -7.54 -31.04
CA TRP A 464 -83.99 -6.33 -30.66
C TRP A 464 -83.36 -5.67 -29.43
#